data_AF-A0A2E0JSF2-F1
#
_entry.id   AF-A0A2E0JSF2-F1
#
_cell.length_a   1.000
_cell.length_b   1.000
_cell.length_c   1.000
_cell.angle_alpha   90.00
_cell.angle_beta   90.00
_cell.angle_gamma   90.00
#
_symmetry.space_group_name_H-M   'P 1'
#
loop_
_entity.id
_entity.type
_entity.pdbx_description
1 polymer ?
#
loop_
_entity_poly.entity_id
_entity_poly.type
_entity_poly.pdbx_seq_one_letter_code
_entity_poly.pdbx_strand_id
1 'polypeptide(L)'
;MSTNTKEIEVKEEIEITPDMTEEQIQAKVAELKKTHKIKEVFVIESEDKIAFIKRPSRDQLKYAMSVSQNDPLGMTENILESGWLEGHSELKEDDKYFLDISRQIDMLIETTSVRIKKY
;
A
#
# COMPACT_ATOMS: atom_id res chain seq x y z
N MET A 1 15.85 -45.68 -2.81
CA MET A 1 15.95 -44.42 -3.58
C MET A 1 14.54 -44.00 -3.91
N SER A 2 13.97 -43.08 -3.12
CA SER A 2 12.66 -42.51 -3.42
C SER A 2 12.83 -41.01 -3.37
N THR A 3 13.07 -40.43 -4.54
CA THR A 3 13.09 -39.00 -4.76
C THR A 3 11.67 -38.48 -4.56
N ASN A 4 11.46 -37.76 -3.48
CA ASN A 4 10.23 -37.00 -3.25
C ASN A 4 10.27 -35.79 -4.19
N THR A 5 9.49 -35.86 -5.25
CA THR A 5 9.30 -34.79 -6.23
C THR A 5 8.65 -33.61 -5.50
N LYS A 6 9.41 -32.52 -5.33
CA LYS A 6 8.84 -31.24 -4.92
C LYS A 6 7.82 -30.83 -5.99
N GLU A 7 6.55 -30.82 -5.62
CA GLU A 7 5.53 -30.02 -6.31
C GLU A 7 5.99 -28.56 -6.24
N ILE A 8 6.51 -28.07 -7.36
CA ILE A 8 6.69 -26.65 -7.57
C ILE A 8 5.30 -26.17 -7.99
N GLU A 9 4.48 -25.76 -7.03
CA GLU A 9 3.31 -24.93 -7.33
C GLU A 9 3.84 -23.66 -7.98
N VAL A 10 3.77 -23.61 -9.31
CA VAL A 10 3.88 -22.36 -10.06
C VAL A 10 2.64 -21.56 -9.65
N LYS A 11 2.78 -20.70 -8.66
CA LYS A 11 1.76 -19.69 -8.40
C LYS A 11 1.72 -18.81 -9.64
N GLU A 12 0.60 -18.83 -10.37
CA GLU A 12 0.33 -17.80 -11.36
C GLU A 12 0.45 -16.45 -10.64
N GLU A 13 1.43 -15.66 -11.09
CA GLU A 13 1.61 -14.30 -10.62
C GLU A 13 0.39 -13.50 -11.08
N ILE A 14 -0.35 -12.93 -10.14
CA ILE A 14 -1.54 -12.14 -10.46
C ILE A 14 -1.05 -10.84 -11.09
N GLU A 15 -1.20 -10.74 -12.41
CA GLU A 15 -0.90 -9.53 -13.18
C GLU A 15 -1.83 -8.40 -12.74
N ILE A 16 -1.24 -7.20 -12.58
CA ILE A 16 -1.97 -6.02 -12.20
C ILE A 16 -2.48 -5.32 -13.46
N THR A 17 -3.80 -5.27 -13.61
CA THR A 17 -4.47 -4.55 -14.70
C THR A 17 -5.44 -3.50 -14.15
N PRO A 18 -5.79 -2.47 -14.93
CA PRO A 18 -6.77 -1.46 -14.52
C PRO A 18 -8.18 -2.01 -14.22
N ASP A 19 -8.53 -3.14 -14.82
CA ASP A 19 -9.87 -3.74 -14.83
C ASP A 19 -9.97 -4.98 -13.93
N MET A 20 -9.07 -5.12 -12.95
CA MET A 20 -9.12 -6.21 -11.98
C MET A 20 -10.48 -6.27 -11.26
N THR A 21 -11.05 -7.46 -11.13
CA THR A 21 -12.26 -7.66 -10.32
C THR A 21 -11.92 -7.59 -8.83
N GLU A 22 -12.94 -7.35 -8.00
CA GLU A 22 -12.82 -7.36 -6.54
C GLU A 22 -12.19 -8.66 -6.02
N GLU A 23 -12.53 -9.82 -6.59
CA GLU A 23 -11.94 -11.10 -6.23
C GLU A 23 -10.43 -11.17 -6.56
N GLN A 24 -10.01 -10.61 -7.71
CA GLN A 24 -8.60 -10.54 -8.09
C GLN A 24 -7.83 -9.59 -7.17
N ILE A 25 -8.42 -8.45 -6.81
CA ILE A 25 -7.86 -7.48 -5.85
C ILE A 25 -7.69 -8.15 -4.49
N GLN A 26 -8.71 -8.87 -3.99
CA GLN A 26 -8.64 -9.59 -2.72
C GLN A 26 -7.56 -10.69 -2.73
N ALA A 27 -7.44 -11.43 -3.83
CA ALA A 27 -6.40 -12.44 -4.00
C ALA A 27 -4.99 -11.81 -3.96
N LYS A 28 -4.78 -10.70 -4.68
CA LYS A 28 -3.51 -9.95 -4.67
C LYS A 28 -3.19 -9.38 -3.30
N VAL A 29 -4.18 -8.83 -2.59
CA VAL A 29 -4.03 -8.36 -1.20
C VAL A 29 -3.60 -9.50 -0.27
N ALA A 30 -4.21 -10.69 -0.38
CA ALA A 30 -3.84 -11.84 0.42
C ALA A 30 -2.41 -12.33 0.14
N GLU A 31 -2.02 -12.32 -1.14
CA GLU A 31 -0.66 -12.61 -1.59
C GLU A 31 0.35 -11.63 -0.98
N LEU A 32 0.15 -10.33 -1.16
CA LEU A 32 1.03 -9.27 -0.67
C LEU A 32 1.16 -9.28 0.86
N LYS A 33 0.06 -9.51 1.59
CA LYS A 33 0.09 -9.69 3.06
C LYS A 33 1.02 -10.82 3.47
N LYS A 34 0.98 -11.96 2.76
CA LYS A 34 1.84 -13.13 3.03
C LYS A 34 3.30 -12.86 2.63
N THR A 35 3.53 -12.31 1.44
CA THR A 35 4.87 -12.04 0.89
C THR A 35 5.62 -11.02 1.74
N HIS A 36 4.98 -9.91 2.10
CA HIS A 36 5.59 -8.85 2.90
C HIS A 36 5.44 -9.05 4.42
N LYS A 37 4.72 -10.10 4.86
CA LYS A 37 4.44 -10.40 6.27
C LYS A 37 3.78 -9.23 7.01
N ILE A 38 2.79 -8.61 6.37
CA ILE A 38 2.04 -7.45 6.86
C ILE A 38 0.58 -7.81 7.09
N LYS A 39 -0.10 -7.03 7.94
CA LYS A 39 -1.50 -7.28 8.31
C LYS A 39 -2.50 -6.61 7.36
N GLU A 40 -2.09 -5.50 6.80
CA GLU A 40 -2.97 -4.56 6.09
C GLU A 40 -2.27 -4.10 4.82
N VAL A 41 -3.06 -4.04 3.75
CA VAL A 41 -2.69 -3.50 2.43
C VAL A 41 -3.87 -2.64 2.05
N PHE A 42 -3.59 -1.41 1.66
CA PHE A 42 -4.55 -0.49 1.07
C PHE A 42 -4.45 -0.60 -0.44
N VAL A 43 -5.57 -0.37 -1.10
CA VAL A 43 -5.68 -0.34 -2.56
C VAL A 43 -6.00 1.09 -2.95
N ILE A 44 -5.23 1.64 -3.88
CA ILE A 44 -5.49 2.93 -4.52
C ILE A 44 -6.02 2.60 -5.91
N GLU A 45 -7.24 3.05 -6.20
CA GLU A 45 -7.92 2.81 -7.47
C GLU A 45 -8.32 4.13 -8.10
N SER A 46 -8.17 4.19 -9.41
CA SER A 46 -8.75 5.21 -10.28
C SER A 46 -9.42 4.49 -11.46
N GLU A 47 -9.99 5.24 -12.41
CA GLU A 47 -10.67 4.65 -13.56
C GLU A 47 -9.78 3.70 -14.38
N ASP A 48 -8.48 3.96 -14.43
CA ASP A 48 -7.54 3.28 -15.31
C ASP A 48 -6.25 2.81 -14.62
N LYS A 49 -6.18 2.88 -13.28
CA LYS A 49 -4.97 2.53 -12.52
C LYS A 49 -5.32 1.94 -11.16
N ILE A 50 -4.50 0.98 -10.76
CA ILE A 50 -4.52 0.37 -9.43
C ILE A 50 -3.11 0.30 -8.84
N ALA A 51 -2.99 0.50 -7.52
CA ALA A 51 -1.79 0.25 -6.76
C ALA A 51 -2.08 -0.28 -5.36
N PHE A 52 -1.11 -1.00 -4.82
CA PHE A 52 -1.17 -1.62 -3.51
C PHE A 52 -0.08 -1.01 -2.62
N ILE A 53 -0.50 -0.51 -1.45
CA ILE A 53 0.36 0.20 -0.52
C ILE A 53 0.22 -0.38 0.88
N LYS A 54 1.35 -0.59 1.58
CA LYS A 54 1.30 -0.99 2.99
C LYS A 54 1.10 0.22 3.89
N ARG A 55 0.49 -0.02 5.05
CA ARG A 55 0.42 0.97 6.13
C ARG A 55 1.82 1.50 6.49
N PRO A 56 2.01 2.84 6.60
CA PRO A 56 3.27 3.39 7.09
C PRO A 56 3.51 2.97 8.54
N SER A 57 4.75 2.65 8.88
CA SER A 57 5.16 2.45 10.28
C SER A 57 5.15 3.78 11.03
N ARG A 58 5.12 3.73 12.36
CA ARG A 58 5.19 4.94 13.20
C ARG A 58 6.44 5.77 12.89
N ASP A 59 7.57 5.13 12.60
CA ASP A 59 8.82 5.86 12.33
C ASP A 59 8.85 6.45 10.90
N GLN A 60 8.26 5.76 9.92
CA GLN A 60 8.03 6.32 8.58
C GLN A 60 7.10 7.54 8.66
N LEU A 61 6.03 7.45 9.46
CA LEU A 61 5.09 8.55 9.67
C LEU A 61 5.75 9.75 10.36
N LYS A 62 6.57 9.52 11.40
CA LYS A 62 7.35 10.60 12.04
C LYS A 62 8.23 11.33 11.04
N TYR A 63 8.92 10.57 10.18
CA TYR A 63 9.79 11.15 9.17
C TYR A 63 8.98 11.98 8.16
N ALA A 64 7.91 11.42 7.60
CA ALA A 64 7.02 12.12 6.67
C ALA A 64 6.42 13.40 7.29
N MET A 65 6.00 13.35 8.55
CA MET A 65 5.51 14.52 9.30
C MET A 65 6.60 15.57 9.56
N SER A 66 7.87 15.17 9.67
CA SER A 66 8.97 16.14 9.82
C SER A 66 9.28 16.86 8.51
N VAL A 67 9.21 16.13 7.39
CA VAL A 67 9.36 16.70 6.04
C VAL A 67 8.22 17.69 5.75
N SER A 68 7.00 17.34 6.15
CA SER A 68 5.80 18.15 5.88
C SER A 68 5.79 19.55 6.49
N GLN A 69 6.66 19.80 7.48
CA GLN A 69 6.84 21.12 8.08
C GLN A 69 7.39 22.16 7.10
N ASN A 70 8.17 21.70 6.09
CA ASN A 70 8.78 22.58 5.09
C ASN A 70 8.28 22.29 3.67
N ASP A 71 7.78 21.08 3.41
CA ASP A 71 7.20 20.67 2.14
C ASP A 71 5.84 19.98 2.37
N PRO A 72 4.71 20.70 2.26
CA PRO A 72 3.39 20.15 2.54
C PRO A 72 3.05 18.87 1.78
N LEU A 73 3.58 18.69 0.56
CA LEU A 73 3.35 17.50 -0.27
C LEU A 73 4.32 16.36 0.07
N GLY A 74 5.44 16.67 0.71
CA GLY A 74 6.44 15.70 1.13
C GLY A 74 5.89 14.62 2.07
N MET A 75 4.77 14.85 2.79
CA MET A 75 4.14 13.76 3.55
C MET A 75 3.62 12.64 2.64
N THR A 76 2.86 13.00 1.60
CA THR A 76 2.30 12.06 0.64
C THR A 76 3.43 11.32 -0.07
N GLU A 77 4.42 12.06 -0.57
CA GLU A 77 5.57 11.49 -1.29
C GLU A 77 6.27 10.42 -0.44
N ASN A 78 6.61 10.74 0.80
CA ASN A 78 7.31 9.81 1.69
C ASN A 78 6.44 8.60 2.08
N ILE A 79 5.13 8.77 2.24
CA ILE A 79 4.22 7.65 2.51
C ILE A 79 4.12 6.74 1.29
N LEU A 80 3.95 7.31 0.10
CA LEU A 80 3.88 6.57 -1.16
C LEU A 80 5.18 5.81 -1.42
N GLU A 81 6.33 6.47 -1.39
CA GLU A 81 7.63 5.84 -1.64
C GLU A 81 7.93 4.71 -0.65
N SER A 82 7.70 4.96 0.64
CA SER A 82 8.08 4.01 1.68
C SER A 82 7.04 2.91 1.90
N GLY A 83 5.84 3.07 1.34
CA GLY A 83 4.70 2.16 1.42
C GLY A 83 4.46 1.34 0.15
N TRP A 84 4.96 1.77 -1.00
CA TRP A 84 4.65 1.15 -2.30
C TRP A 84 5.01 -0.34 -2.29
N LEU A 85 4.03 -1.19 -2.60
CA LEU A 85 4.26 -2.62 -2.79
C LEU A 85 4.34 -2.93 -4.28
N GLU A 86 3.30 -2.58 -5.01
CA GLU A 86 3.14 -2.92 -6.43
C GLU A 86 2.04 -2.07 -7.08
N GLY A 87 2.04 -1.96 -8.40
CA GLY A 87 1.00 -1.27 -9.16
C GLY A 87 1.55 -0.25 -10.15
N HIS A 88 0.63 0.51 -10.73
CA HIS A 88 0.92 1.48 -11.77
C HIS A 88 1.64 2.72 -11.19
N SER A 89 2.87 2.99 -11.63
CA SER A 89 3.70 4.05 -11.06
C SER A 89 3.16 5.46 -11.32
N GLU A 90 2.33 5.63 -12.35
CA GLU A 90 1.71 6.92 -12.70
C GLU A 90 0.88 7.49 -11.55
N LEU A 91 0.32 6.64 -10.67
CA LEU A 91 -0.41 7.10 -9.48
C LEU A 91 0.46 7.95 -8.53
N LYS A 92 1.78 7.74 -8.51
CA LYS A 92 2.73 8.53 -7.69
C LYS A 92 3.62 9.48 -8.51
N GLU A 93 3.66 9.33 -9.83
CA GLU A 93 4.53 10.10 -10.73
C GLU A 93 3.79 11.21 -11.49
N ASP A 94 2.49 11.05 -11.76
CA ASP A 94 1.67 12.06 -12.42
C ASP A 94 0.95 12.93 -11.37
N ASP A 95 1.16 14.25 -11.48
CA ASP A 95 0.66 15.26 -10.55
C ASP A 95 -0.85 15.15 -10.29
N LYS A 96 -1.66 14.78 -11.29
CA LYS A 96 -3.12 14.70 -11.13
C LYS A 96 -3.50 13.61 -10.14
N TYR A 97 -2.92 12.42 -10.28
CA TYR A 97 -3.19 11.31 -9.37
C TYR A 97 -2.54 11.57 -8.01
N PHE A 98 -1.30 12.05 -7.99
CA PHE A 98 -0.58 12.36 -6.77
C PHE A 98 -1.32 13.38 -5.89
N LEU A 99 -1.83 14.46 -6.50
CA LEU A 99 -2.58 15.48 -5.79
C LEU A 99 -3.92 14.96 -5.27
N ASP A 100 -4.59 14.06 -5.99
CA ASP A 100 -5.84 13.46 -5.52
C ASP A 100 -5.62 12.49 -4.35
N ILE A 101 -4.57 11.66 -4.43
CA ILE A 101 -4.13 10.82 -3.31
C ILE A 101 -3.75 11.68 -2.11
N SER A 102 -3.03 12.79 -2.33
CA SER A 102 -2.62 13.71 -1.25
C SER A 102 -3.81 14.24 -0.45
N ARG A 103 -4.97 14.46 -1.08
CA ARG A 103 -6.18 14.92 -0.39
C ARG A 103 -6.79 13.87 0.53
N GLN A 104 -6.44 12.60 0.33
CA GLN A 104 -7.00 11.45 1.04
C GLN A 104 -5.94 10.72 1.90
N ILE A 105 -4.74 11.29 2.03
CA ILE A 105 -3.58 10.64 2.65
C ILE A 105 -3.83 10.20 4.10
N ASP A 106 -4.73 10.89 4.82
CA ASP A 106 -5.13 10.56 6.19
C ASP A 106 -5.76 9.15 6.30
N MET A 107 -6.36 8.63 5.22
CA MET A 107 -6.92 7.27 5.18
C MET A 107 -5.84 6.20 5.36
N LEU A 108 -4.59 6.47 4.94
CA LEU A 108 -3.46 5.55 5.14
C LEU A 108 -2.90 5.60 6.57
N ILE A 109 -3.25 6.64 7.33
CA ILE A 109 -2.72 6.92 8.69
C ILE A 109 -3.70 6.43 9.78
N GLU A 110 -4.93 6.07 9.40
CA GLU A 110 -6.10 5.87 10.28
C GLU A 110 -5.78 5.22 11.64
N THR A 111 -6.02 5.96 12.72
CA THR A 111 -5.73 5.52 14.09
C THR A 111 -6.96 4.92 14.77
N THR A 112 -6.80 3.84 15.53
CA THR A 112 -7.85 3.34 16.43
C THR A 112 -8.09 4.34 17.58
N SER A 113 -9.36 4.59 17.93
CA SER A 113 -9.71 5.42 19.09
C SER A 113 -9.24 4.76 20.39
N VAL A 114 -8.42 5.47 21.17
CA VAL A 114 -7.92 5.03 22.48
C VAL A 114 -8.37 6.01 23.57
N ARG A 115 -8.75 5.48 24.74
CA ARG A 115 -9.15 6.29 25.91
C ARG A 115 -8.13 6.15 27.03
N ILE A 116 -7.51 7.27 27.42
CA ILE A 116 -6.61 7.35 28.58
C ILE A 116 -7.43 7.83 29.78
N LYS A 117 -7.37 7.11 30.91
CA LYS A 117 -7.98 7.52 32.20
C LYS A 117 -6.88 7.64 33.25
N LYS A 118 -6.96 8.71 34.04
CA LYS A 118 -6.20 8.88 35.29
C LYS A 118 -7.12 8.55 36.46
N TYR A 119 -6.62 7.77 37.42
CA TYR A 119 -7.27 7.54 38.72
C TYR A 119 -6.61 8.46 39.76
#